data_AF-A0A7G8BH59-F1
#
_entry.id   AF-A0A7G8BH59-F1
#
_cell.length_a   1.000
_cell.length_b   1.000
_cell.length_c   1.000
_cell.angle_alpha   90.00
_cell.angle_beta   90.00
_cell.angle_gamma   90.00
#
_symmetry.space_group_name_H-M   'P 1'
#
loop_
_entity.id
_entity.type
_entity.pdbx_description
1 polymer ?
#
loop_
_entity_poly.entity_id
_entity_poly.type
_entity_poly.pdbx_seq_one_letter_code
_entity_poly.pdbx_strand_id
1 'polypeptide(L)'
;MSNEKTQQKIDLNKPPAPNMVRVTFMPEGKTVEFEFGTMPYDHHGKPMSFLDVAENFGIFLDHACGGSCACTTCHLWIKDGTPGLSEADDDELDRLDMAADLQLNSRLGCQAVITRPGAYVVEIPKWNRNYVSEGKPLALAEEK
;
A
#
# COMPACT_ATOMS: atom_id res chain seq x y z
N MET A 1 8.39 15.77 26.58
CA MET A 1 8.30 14.32 26.29
C MET A 1 7.70 14.19 24.90
N SER A 2 8.52 14.21 23.86
CA SER A 2 8.06 14.14 22.48
C SER A 2 8.90 13.07 21.80
N ASN A 3 8.31 11.88 21.62
CA ASN A 3 8.93 10.79 20.90
C ASN A 3 8.99 11.17 19.42
N GLU A 4 10.15 11.65 19.00
CA GLU A 4 10.59 11.68 17.62
C GLU A 4 10.51 10.22 17.11
N LYS A 5 9.46 9.89 16.35
CA LYS A 5 9.41 8.62 15.61
C LYS A 5 10.53 8.69 14.58
N THR A 6 11.69 8.17 14.96
CA THR A 6 12.89 8.07 14.14
C THR A 6 12.52 7.46 12.80
N GLN A 7 12.53 8.26 11.73
CA GLN A 7 12.58 7.77 10.36
C GLN A 7 13.77 6.82 10.31
N GLN A 8 13.49 5.50 10.33
CA GLN A 8 14.53 4.50 10.32
C GLN A 8 15.37 4.73 9.05
N LYS A 9 16.67 4.98 9.21
CA LYS A 9 17.62 5.03 8.10
C LYS A 9 17.73 3.61 7.56
N ILE A 10 16.83 3.25 6.66
CA ILE A 10 16.83 1.95 5.98
C ILE A 10 17.87 2.06 4.87
N ASP A 11 18.97 1.33 5.01
CA ASP A 11 20.00 1.23 3.98
C ASP A 11 19.44 0.46 2.77
N LEU A 12 18.94 1.20 1.78
CA LEU A 12 18.39 0.66 0.53
C LEU A 12 19.42 -0.16 -0.28
N ASN A 13 20.71 0.04 -0.02
CA ASN A 13 21.80 -0.71 -0.66
C ASN A 13 22.01 -2.12 -0.11
N LYS A 14 21.37 -2.48 1.01
CA LYS A 14 21.46 -3.82 1.59
C LYS A 14 20.14 -4.55 1.39
N PRO A 15 20.13 -5.79 0.85
CA PRO A 15 18.89 -6.56 0.78
C PRO A 15 18.32 -6.78 2.18
N PRO A 16 16.99 -6.80 2.34
CA PRO A 16 16.36 -7.12 3.62
C PRO A 16 16.85 -8.49 4.11
N ALA A 17 16.91 -8.67 5.42
CA ALA A 17 17.25 -9.96 6.01
C ALA A 17 16.29 -11.06 5.47
N PRO A 18 16.69 -12.34 5.44
CA PRO A 18 15.90 -13.40 4.81
C PRO A 18 14.47 -13.59 5.34
N ASN A 19 14.16 -13.07 6.54
CA ASN A 19 12.83 -13.12 7.16
C ASN A 19 12.13 -11.75 7.22
N MET A 20 12.69 -10.73 6.58
CA MET A 20 12.15 -9.36 6.62
C MET A 20 11.47 -8.99 5.32
N VAL A 21 10.42 -8.20 5.45
CA VAL A 21 9.71 -7.54 4.37
C VAL A 21 10.09 -6.07 4.42
N ARG A 22 10.53 -5.54 3.28
CA ARG A 22 10.76 -4.11 3.09
C ARG A 22 9.75 -3.61 2.07
N VAL A 23 8.94 -2.61 2.43
CA VAL A 23 8.01 -1.97 1.50
C VAL A 23 8.35 -0.50 1.35
N THR A 24 8.47 -0.03 0.12
CA THR A 24 8.67 1.39 -0.21
C THR A 24 7.44 1.95 -0.90
N PHE A 25 6.87 3.01 -0.34
CA PHE A 25 5.71 3.71 -0.85
C PHE A 25 6.14 4.99 -1.56
N MET A 26 6.00 4.99 -2.88
CA MET A 26 6.25 6.12 -3.77
C MET A 26 4.94 6.91 -4.00
N PRO A 27 4.99 8.21 -4.30
CA PRO A 27 6.19 9.06 -4.44
C PRO A 27 6.69 9.65 -3.10
N GLU A 28 6.07 9.34 -1.97
CA GLU A 28 6.50 9.87 -0.66
C GLU A 28 7.90 9.38 -0.25
N GLY A 29 8.36 8.26 -0.83
CA GLY A 29 9.67 7.68 -0.52
C GLY A 29 9.73 7.09 0.90
N LYS A 30 8.58 6.79 1.51
CA LYS A 30 8.52 6.17 2.82
C LYS A 30 8.80 4.68 2.67
N THR A 31 9.90 4.24 3.27
CA THR A 31 10.25 2.82 3.36
C THR A 31 10.02 2.33 4.78
N VAL A 32 9.47 1.13 4.89
CA VAL A 32 9.25 0.42 6.16
C VAL A 32 9.85 -0.97 6.05
N GLU A 33 10.39 -1.48 7.14
CA GLU A 33 10.96 -2.82 7.23
C GLU A 33 10.45 -3.52 8.48
N PHE A 34 9.99 -4.75 8.34
CA PHE A 34 9.41 -5.54 9.43
C PHE A 34 9.59 -7.04 9.20
N GLU A 35 9.48 -7.84 10.26
CA GLU A 35 9.57 -9.29 10.16
C GLU A 35 8.27 -9.89 9.61
N PHE A 36 8.39 -10.78 8.62
CA PHE A 36 7.26 -11.42 7.97
C PHE A 36 6.40 -12.19 8.98
N GLY A 37 5.12 -11.86 9.07
CA GLY A 37 4.14 -12.54 9.93
C GLY A 37 4.11 -12.10 11.40
N THR A 38 4.89 -11.09 11.81
CA THR A 38 4.89 -10.56 13.19
C THR A 38 4.01 -9.33 13.37
N MET A 39 3.53 -8.75 12.27
CA MET A 39 2.75 -7.51 12.27
C MET A 39 1.34 -7.75 12.83
N PRO A 40 0.85 -6.90 13.76
CA PRO A 40 -0.52 -7.00 14.24
C PRO A 40 -1.49 -6.67 13.10
N TYR A 41 -2.55 -7.45 12.98
CA TYR A 41 -3.59 -7.24 11.97
C TYR A 41 -4.74 -6.43 12.57
N ASP A 42 -5.08 -5.29 11.97
CA ASP A 42 -6.13 -4.36 12.45
C ASP A 42 -7.40 -4.36 11.58
N HIS A 43 -7.75 -5.50 10.98
CA HIS A 43 -9.00 -5.71 10.24
C HIS A 43 -9.24 -4.86 8.97
N HIS A 44 -8.22 -4.17 8.45
CA HIS A 44 -8.30 -3.42 7.20
C HIS A 44 -7.69 -4.20 6.03
N GLY A 45 -8.55 -4.73 5.15
CA GLY A 45 -8.13 -5.52 3.98
C GLY A 45 -7.86 -6.99 4.30
N LYS A 46 -6.84 -7.57 3.66
CA LYS A 46 -6.31 -8.92 3.97
C LYS A 46 -5.07 -8.80 4.87
N PRO A 47 -4.79 -9.80 5.73
CA PRO A 47 -3.56 -9.80 6.53
C PRO A 47 -2.33 -9.77 5.61
N MET A 48 -1.31 -8.99 5.99
CA MET A 48 -0.10 -8.79 5.17
C MET A 48 -0.35 -8.10 3.81
N SER A 49 -1.51 -7.48 3.62
CA SER A 49 -1.76 -6.64 2.45
C SER A 49 -1.03 -5.29 2.53
N PHE A 50 -0.85 -4.61 1.40
CA PHE A 50 -0.24 -3.28 1.41
C PHE A 50 -1.05 -2.26 2.24
N LEU A 51 -2.37 -2.41 2.32
CA LEU A 51 -3.22 -1.59 3.20
C LEU A 51 -2.91 -1.86 4.68
N ASP A 52 -2.85 -3.12 5.08
CA ASP A 52 -2.51 -3.53 6.45
C ASP A 52 -1.11 -3.03 6.87
N VAL A 53 -0.14 -3.08 5.94
CA VAL A 53 1.19 -2.50 6.14
C VAL A 53 1.09 -0.97 6.26
N ALA A 54 0.36 -0.31 5.36
CA ALA A 54 0.28 1.14 5.36
C ALA A 54 -0.31 1.67 6.68
N GLU A 55 -1.40 1.09 7.18
CA GLU A 55 -2.04 1.47 8.44
C GLU A 55 -1.11 1.27 9.64
N ASN A 56 -0.45 0.11 9.74
CA ASN A 56 0.47 -0.19 10.84
C ASN A 56 1.66 0.78 10.94
N PHE A 57 2.10 1.32 9.81
CA PHE A 57 3.22 2.27 9.76
C PHE A 57 2.79 3.74 9.59
N GLY A 58 1.48 4.04 9.62
CA GLY A 58 0.95 5.40 9.49
C GLY A 58 1.20 6.01 8.10
N ILE A 59 1.19 5.18 7.07
CA ILE A 59 1.24 5.59 5.66
C ILE A 59 -0.20 5.71 5.18
N PHE A 60 -0.53 6.88 4.63
CA PHE A 60 -1.88 7.13 4.15
C PHE A 60 -2.11 6.38 2.83
N LEU A 61 -3.04 5.42 2.86
CA LEU A 61 -3.59 4.78 1.68
C LEU A 61 -5.11 4.80 1.81
N ASP A 62 -5.79 5.45 0.86
CA ASP A 62 -7.25 5.61 0.96
C ASP A 62 -7.97 4.25 0.87
N HIS A 63 -9.04 4.07 1.63
CA HIS A 63 -9.72 2.78 1.77
C HIS A 63 -11.19 2.98 2.17
N ALA A 64 -11.95 3.72 1.36
CA ALA A 64 -13.34 4.09 1.64
C ALA A 64 -14.27 2.91 2.00
N CYS A 65 -14.01 1.70 1.47
CA CYS A 65 -14.78 0.49 1.81
C CYS A 65 -14.25 -0.30 3.02
N GLY A 66 -13.23 0.20 3.73
CA GLY A 66 -12.59 -0.53 4.84
C GLY A 66 -11.74 -1.72 4.42
N GLY A 67 -11.50 -1.93 3.13
CA GLY A 67 -10.72 -3.05 2.60
C GLY A 67 -11.54 -4.27 2.14
N SER A 68 -12.87 -4.17 2.08
CA SER A 68 -13.77 -5.25 1.65
C SER A 68 -13.86 -5.48 0.13
N CYS A 69 -12.87 -5.06 -0.66
CA CYS A 69 -12.89 -5.16 -2.12
C CYS A 69 -14.14 -4.52 -2.79
N ALA A 70 -14.66 -3.42 -2.23
CA ALA A 70 -15.88 -2.77 -2.73
C ALA A 70 -15.64 -1.34 -3.28
N CYS A 71 -14.39 -0.90 -3.32
CA CYS A 71 -13.99 0.38 -3.93
C CYS A 71 -12.60 0.25 -4.56
N THR A 72 -12.19 1.26 -5.33
CA THR A 72 -10.86 1.35 -5.97
C THR A 72 -9.95 2.38 -5.30
N THR A 73 -10.33 2.96 -4.17
CA THR A 73 -9.54 3.99 -3.47
C THR A 73 -8.25 3.46 -2.84
N CYS A 74 -8.05 2.15 -2.72
CA CYS A 74 -6.77 1.59 -2.25
C CYS A 74 -5.85 1.20 -3.40
N HIS A 75 -6.21 1.59 -4.63
CA HIS A 75 -5.45 1.26 -5.83
C HIS A 75 -4.03 1.82 -5.77
N LEU A 76 -3.10 0.96 -6.14
CA LEU A 76 -1.67 1.25 -6.24
C LEU A 76 -1.05 0.49 -7.40
N TRP A 77 0.14 0.90 -7.81
CA TRP A 77 0.92 0.21 -8.81
C TRP A 77 2.11 -0.50 -8.18
N ILE A 78 2.28 -1.78 -8.49
CA ILE A 78 3.44 -2.56 -8.08
C ILE A 78 4.60 -2.23 -9.03
N LYS A 79 5.62 -1.53 -8.55
CA LYS A 79 6.82 -1.22 -9.34
C LYS A 79 7.87 -2.33 -9.23
N ASP A 80 7.97 -2.99 -8.08
CA ASP A 80 8.87 -4.11 -7.86
C ASP A 80 8.35 -5.07 -6.79
N GLY A 81 8.79 -6.33 -6.85
CA GLY A 81 8.42 -7.38 -5.90
C GLY A 81 7.20 -8.23 -6.29
N THR A 82 6.65 -8.07 -7.51
CA THR A 82 5.48 -8.83 -8.00
C THR A 82 5.54 -10.34 -7.76
N PRO A 83 6.68 -11.05 -7.93
CA PRO A 83 6.73 -12.49 -7.68
C PRO A 83 6.43 -12.89 -6.23
N GLY A 84 6.60 -11.98 -5.26
CA GLY A 84 6.35 -12.21 -3.84
C GLY A 84 4.95 -11.81 -3.37
N LEU A 85 4.03 -11.52 -4.30
CA LEU A 85 2.66 -11.13 -4.00
C LEU A 85 1.66 -12.26 -4.29
N SER A 86 0.48 -12.18 -3.70
CA SER A 86 -0.66 -12.99 -4.10
C SER A 86 -1.05 -12.67 -5.53
N GLU A 87 -1.67 -13.62 -6.23
CA GLU A 87 -2.33 -13.34 -7.51
C GLU A 87 -3.52 -12.40 -7.28
N ALA A 88 -4.00 -11.77 -8.35
CA ALA A 88 -5.23 -10.99 -8.29
C ALA A 88 -6.41 -11.95 -8.40
N ASP A 89 -7.35 -11.83 -7.46
CA ASP A 89 -8.59 -12.63 -7.49
C ASP A 89 -9.57 -12.02 -8.51
N ASP A 90 -10.53 -12.80 -9.01
CA ASP A 90 -11.52 -12.33 -9.98
C ASP A 90 -12.29 -11.09 -9.49
N ASP A 91 -12.71 -11.10 -8.21
CA ASP A 91 -13.39 -9.96 -7.59
C ASP A 91 -12.51 -8.69 -7.58
N GLU A 92 -11.19 -8.84 -7.40
CA GLU A 92 -10.25 -7.72 -7.44
C GLU A 92 -10.15 -7.16 -8.86
N LEU A 93 -10.03 -8.03 -9.86
CA LEU A 93 -9.94 -7.64 -11.27
C LEU A 93 -11.21 -6.92 -11.73
N ASP A 94 -12.39 -7.44 -11.37
CA ASP A 94 -13.69 -6.83 -11.65
C ASP A 94 -13.84 -5.43 -11.05
N ARG A 95 -13.19 -5.16 -9.91
CA ARG A 95 -13.14 -3.81 -9.33
C ARG A 95 -12.10 -2.93 -9.99
N LEU A 96 -10.93 -3.47 -10.32
CA LEU A 96 -9.86 -2.75 -11.01
C LEU A 96 -10.28 -2.25 -12.40
N ASP A 97 -11.18 -2.96 -13.08
CA ASP A 97 -11.76 -2.49 -14.35
C ASP A 97 -12.50 -1.14 -14.24
N MET A 98 -12.95 -0.78 -13.03
CA MET A 98 -13.56 0.51 -12.74
C MET A 98 -12.57 1.55 -12.20
N ALA A 99 -11.29 1.20 -12.05
CA ALA A 99 -10.27 2.10 -11.52
C ALA A 99 -9.83 3.12 -12.56
N ALA A 100 -9.52 4.33 -12.09
CA ALA A 100 -8.89 5.34 -12.93
C ALA A 100 -7.42 4.96 -13.20
N ASP A 101 -6.95 5.19 -14.42
CA ASP A 101 -5.55 4.97 -14.81
C ASP A 101 -5.07 3.53 -14.53
N LEU A 102 -5.86 2.55 -15.00
CA LEU A 102 -5.54 1.14 -14.88
C LEU A 102 -4.29 0.80 -15.71
N GLN A 103 -3.32 0.18 -15.05
CA GLN A 103 -2.07 -0.33 -15.63
C GLN A 103 -1.91 -1.83 -15.36
N LEU A 104 -1.06 -2.51 -16.14
CA LEU A 104 -0.79 -3.95 -16.00
C LEU A 104 -0.28 -4.37 -14.61
N ASN A 105 0.37 -3.46 -13.90
CA ASN A 105 0.87 -3.67 -12.55
C ASN A 105 -0.04 -3.06 -11.46
N SER A 106 -1.29 -2.76 -11.81
CA SER A 106 -2.30 -2.26 -10.87
C SER A 106 -2.77 -3.35 -9.95
N ARG A 107 -2.90 -3.01 -8.67
CA ARG A 107 -3.49 -3.86 -7.65
C ARG A 107 -4.31 -3.04 -6.67
N LEU A 108 -5.30 -3.65 -6.04
CA LEU A 108 -5.96 -3.09 -4.88
C LEU A 108 -5.08 -3.36 -3.66
N GLY A 109 -4.60 -2.31 -2.99
CA GLY A 109 -3.70 -2.45 -1.84
C GLY A 109 -4.27 -3.27 -0.69
N CYS A 110 -5.60 -3.36 -0.57
CA CYS A 110 -6.26 -4.22 0.42
C CYS A 110 -6.28 -5.72 0.04
N GLN A 111 -6.10 -6.06 -1.23
CA GLN A 111 -6.12 -7.43 -1.75
C GLN A 111 -4.74 -7.95 -2.12
N ALA A 112 -3.79 -7.08 -2.47
CA ALA A 112 -2.42 -7.44 -2.76
C ALA A 112 -1.66 -7.80 -1.47
N VAL A 113 -1.59 -9.11 -1.19
CA VAL A 113 -0.95 -9.70 -0.02
C VAL A 113 0.49 -10.06 -0.30
N ILE A 114 1.38 -9.72 0.63
CA ILE A 114 2.78 -10.13 0.61
C ILE A 114 2.85 -11.60 1.07
N THR A 115 3.29 -12.49 0.18
CA THR A 115 3.34 -13.94 0.45
C THR A 115 4.72 -14.43 0.87
N ARG A 116 5.77 -13.62 0.62
CA ARG A 116 7.17 -13.99 0.94
C ARG A 116 7.97 -12.80 1.47
N PRO A 117 8.99 -13.03 2.32
CA PRO A 117 9.98 -12.00 2.66
C PRO A 117 10.67 -11.46 1.41
N GLY A 118 11.02 -10.17 1.41
CA GLY A 118 11.60 -9.52 0.24
C GLY A 118 11.45 -8.00 0.26
N ALA A 119 11.91 -7.37 -0.82
CA ALA A 119 11.73 -5.94 -1.05
C ALA A 119 10.61 -5.70 -2.07
N TYR A 120 9.73 -4.75 -1.75
CA TYR A 120 8.57 -4.37 -2.55
C TYR A 120 8.58 -2.86 -2.74
N VAL A 121 8.32 -2.43 -3.97
CA VAL A 121 8.18 -1.01 -4.28
C VAL A 121 6.79 -0.81 -4.88
N VAL A 122 6.00 0.04 -4.24
CA VAL A 122 4.66 0.38 -4.67
C VAL A 122 4.54 1.88 -4.87
N GLU A 123 3.72 2.28 -5.82
CA GLU A 123 3.42 3.68 -6.10
C GLU A 123 1.95 3.97 -5.88
N ILE A 124 1.66 4.96 -5.04
CA ILE A 124 0.32 5.46 -4.78
C ILE A 124 0.03 6.55 -5.82
N PRO A 125 -0.99 6.36 -6.70
CA PRO A 125 -1.34 7.33 -7.73
C PRO A 125 -1.69 8.69 -7.13
N LYS A 126 -1.37 9.78 -7.85
CA LYS A 126 -1.59 11.15 -7.34
C LYS A 126 -3.06 11.46 -7.04
N TRP A 127 -3.99 10.95 -7.85
CA TRP A 127 -5.43 11.14 -7.64
C TRP A 127 -5.92 10.48 -6.35
N ASN A 128 -5.22 9.45 -5.90
CA ASN A 128 -5.50 8.72 -4.67
C ASN A 128 -4.86 9.39 -3.43
N ARG A 129 -3.99 10.39 -3.65
CA ARG A 129 -3.30 11.18 -2.63
C ARG A 129 -4.07 12.47 -2.32
N ASN A 130 -5.36 12.38 -2.01
CA ASN A 130 -6.12 13.53 -1.55
C ASN A 130 -5.77 13.81 -0.07
N TYR A 131 -4.58 14.37 0.14
CA TYR A 131 -4.01 14.69 1.45
C TYR A 131 -4.70 15.94 2.02
N VAL A 132 -5.93 15.80 2.51
CA VAL A 132 -6.54 16.89 3.29
C VAL A 132 -6.00 16.79 4.70
N SER A 133 -5.02 17.62 5.01
CA SER A 133 -4.35 17.68 6.32
C SER A 133 -5.29 17.96 7.50
N GLU A 134 -6.57 18.25 7.28
CA GLU A 134 -7.58 18.39 8.33
C GLU A 134 -8.92 17.84 7.82
N GLY A 135 -9.49 16.87 8.54
CA GLY A 135 -10.56 15.99 8.04
C GLY A 135 -11.68 16.66 7.25
N LYS A 136 -11.75 16.35 5.95
CA LYS A 136 -12.93 16.32 5.06
C LYS A 136 -12.49 16.04 3.62
N PRO A 137 -13.26 15.31 2.81
CA PRO A 137 -12.87 14.98 1.44
C PRO A 137 -12.90 16.24 0.57
N LEU A 138 -11.81 16.47 -0.19
CA LEU A 138 -11.78 17.50 -1.23
C LEU A 138 -12.51 16.94 -2.45
N ALA A 139 -13.72 17.42 -2.66
CA ALA A 139 -14.45 17.24 -3.90
C ALA A 139 -13.65 17.82 -5.07
N LEU A 140 -13.54 17.01 -6.13
CA LEU A 140 -13.37 17.35 -7.53
C LEU A 140 -12.24 18.33 -7.90
N ALA A 141 -11.33 17.83 -8.72
CA ALA A 141 -10.76 18.64 -9.80
C ALA A 141 -11.02 17.90 -11.12
N GLU A 142 -12.07 18.35 -11.81
CA GLU A 142 -12.21 18.22 -13.25
C GLU A 142 -11.09 19.02 -13.93
N GLU A 143 -10.31 18.39 -14.82
CA GLU A 143 -9.52 19.02 -15.88
C GLU A 143 -9.33 17.93 -16.96
N LYS A 144 -9.85 17.96 -18.19
CA LYS A 144 -10.36 18.98 -19.11
C LYS A 144 -11.29 18.33 -20.14
#